data_AF-A0AAU6AF94-F1
#
_entry.id   AF-A0AAU6AF94-F1
#
_cell.length_a   1.000
_cell.length_b   1.000
_cell.length_c   1.000
_cell.angle_alpha   90.00
_cell.angle_beta   90.00
_cell.angle_gamma   90.00
#
_symmetry.space_group_name_H-M   'P 1'
#
loop_
_entity.id
_entity.type
_entity.pdbx_description
1 polymer ?
#
loop_
_entity_poly.entity_id
_entity_poly.type
_entity_poly.pdbx_seq_one_letter_code
_entity_poly.pdbx_strand_id
1 'polypeptide(L)'
;MSTAILTGQPVPGSSLESDLRSLGFDVRLADEAGDAETLLAAVPADQRVAVVDARFVGHLHALRLGLTDPRFAASALPGAVSVQPEARWALTRAVARESSASGGLAVATDNLSERLTAALDADNVAVFRPELGTLVAAVPADPQERNEVRQAVSAVDDEAVRLRSAVKARDGFFTTYCISPYSRYIARWCARRGLTPNQVTTASLLTALIAAGCAATGTRAGFVAAGLLLLFSFVLDCTDGQLARYSLQYSTLGAWLDATFDRAKEYAYYAGLALGAARGGDDVWALALGAMILQTCRHVVDFSFNEANHDAIAHTSPTAALSDKFDSVGWTVWVRRMVVLPIGERWAMIAVLTALTTPRITFYALLVGCAFAATYTTAGRVFRSLTRKARRTDRAAQALADLADSGPIAEAVASGPVRKAKARAYSAPLWAALGTVILLVDVSFRPFGSWQMIVGALVYAACAGRAVARPLKGPLDWLVPPLFRAAEYLTVLVLAARSEVNGAFPAAFGLVAAVAYHHYDTVYRIRGNAGAPPHWLVRAIGGHEGRTLLVTVLAALLTAAQFKVALTALAVAVALLVLVESIRFWVSSGAPAVHDEGEPA
;
A
#
# COMPACT_ATOMS: atom_id res chain seq x y z
N MET A 1 -17.44 18.77 -15.95
CA MET A 1 -16.22 19.27 -16.63
C MET A 1 -15.49 20.18 -15.66
N SER A 2 -14.16 20.29 -15.72
CA SER A 2 -13.42 21.23 -14.88
C SER A 2 -13.38 22.62 -15.53
N THR A 3 -13.33 23.70 -14.75
CA THR A 3 -13.24 25.07 -15.28
C THR A 3 -11.91 25.72 -14.89
N ALA A 4 -11.25 26.40 -15.81
CA ALA A 4 -10.08 27.23 -15.55
C ALA A 4 -10.44 28.69 -15.82
N ILE A 5 -10.28 29.54 -14.80
CA ILE A 5 -10.47 30.99 -14.86
C ILE A 5 -9.09 31.62 -15.06
N LEU A 6 -8.86 32.16 -16.25
CA LEU A 6 -7.68 32.92 -16.60
C LEU A 6 -7.82 34.35 -16.11
N THR A 7 -6.91 34.81 -15.27
CA THR A 7 -6.96 36.14 -14.66
C THR A 7 -5.91 37.05 -15.27
N GLY A 8 -6.34 38.23 -15.72
CA GLY A 8 -5.50 39.27 -16.29
C GLY A 8 -5.44 39.28 -17.80
N GLN A 9 -4.68 40.23 -18.32
CA GLN A 9 -4.70 40.54 -19.75
C GLN A 9 -4.13 39.39 -20.59
N PRO A 10 -4.85 38.95 -21.65
CA PRO A 10 -4.36 37.91 -22.54
C PRO A 10 -3.02 38.29 -23.15
N VAL A 11 -2.03 37.39 -23.04
CA VAL A 11 -0.71 37.67 -23.57
C VAL A 11 -0.57 37.10 -24.99
N PRO A 12 -0.30 37.94 -26.01
CA PRO A 12 -0.16 37.47 -27.39
C PRO A 12 0.87 36.34 -27.53
N GLY A 13 0.50 35.33 -28.32
CA GLY A 13 1.34 34.15 -28.58
C GLY A 13 1.51 33.19 -27.41
N SER A 14 0.70 33.30 -26.34
CA SER A 14 0.65 32.31 -25.26
C SER A 14 -0.04 31.02 -25.70
N SER A 15 0.51 29.86 -25.33
CA SER A 15 -0.11 28.54 -25.53
C SER A 15 -1.06 28.14 -24.38
N LEU A 16 -1.13 28.94 -23.32
CA LEU A 16 -1.79 28.57 -22.06
C LEU A 16 -3.24 28.13 -22.23
N GLU A 17 -4.02 28.84 -23.05
CA GLU A 17 -5.43 28.50 -23.30
C GLU A 17 -5.57 27.13 -23.99
N SER A 18 -4.73 26.85 -25.01
CA SER A 18 -4.70 25.54 -25.66
C SER A 18 -4.21 24.43 -24.72
N ASP A 19 -3.24 24.74 -23.86
CA ASP A 19 -2.69 23.82 -22.87
C ASP A 19 -3.75 23.42 -21.85
N LEU A 20 -4.48 24.39 -21.29
CA LEU A 20 -5.58 24.15 -20.35
C LEU A 20 -6.72 23.34 -20.99
N ARG A 21 -7.12 23.66 -22.23
CA ARG A 21 -8.12 22.87 -22.96
C ARG A 21 -7.65 21.44 -23.21
N SER A 22 -6.37 21.23 -23.52
CA SER A 22 -5.80 19.88 -23.69
C SER A 22 -5.82 19.06 -22.40
N LEU A 23 -5.83 19.72 -21.24
CA LEU A 23 -6.00 19.10 -19.92
C LEU A 23 -7.47 18.90 -19.53
N GLY A 24 -8.42 19.24 -20.41
CA GLY A 24 -9.86 19.02 -20.20
C GLY A 24 -10.57 20.13 -19.42
N PHE A 25 -9.99 21.33 -19.36
CA PHE A 25 -10.65 22.51 -18.77
C PHE A 25 -11.49 23.27 -19.80
N ASP A 26 -12.69 23.69 -19.36
CA ASP A 26 -13.38 24.84 -19.97
C ASP A 26 -12.68 26.12 -19.52
N VAL A 27 -12.25 26.96 -20.45
CA VAL A 27 -11.41 28.13 -20.14
C VAL A 27 -12.26 29.40 -20.24
N ARG A 28 -12.28 30.18 -19.14
CA ARG A 28 -13.01 31.44 -19.02
C ARG A 28 -12.04 32.56 -18.65
N LEU A 29 -12.24 33.76 -19.21
CA LEU A 29 -11.37 34.91 -19.00
C LEU A 29 -12.01 35.86 -17.98
N ALA A 30 -11.21 36.32 -17.01
CA ALA A 30 -11.56 37.35 -16.05
C ALA A 30 -10.60 38.52 -16.20
N ASP A 31 -11.13 39.67 -16.63
CA ASP A 31 -10.35 40.90 -16.78
C ASP A 31 -10.10 41.57 -15.43
N GLU A 32 -11.06 41.43 -14.50
CA GLU A 32 -10.97 41.95 -13.13
C GLU A 32 -11.19 40.86 -12.06
N ALA A 33 -10.78 41.14 -10.80
CA ALA A 33 -11.01 40.22 -9.68
C ALA A 33 -12.51 39.95 -9.41
N GLY A 34 -13.37 40.95 -9.60
CA GLY A 34 -14.84 40.80 -9.50
C GLY A 34 -15.43 39.90 -10.58
N ASP A 35 -14.84 39.87 -11.78
CA ASP A 35 -15.22 38.93 -12.84
C ASP A 35 -14.86 37.51 -12.45
N ALA A 36 -13.68 37.31 -11.85
CA ALA A 36 -13.25 36.01 -11.35
C ALA A 36 -14.23 35.47 -10.31
N GLU A 37 -14.73 36.31 -9.39
CA GLU A 37 -15.76 35.93 -8.41
C GLU A 37 -17.08 35.52 -9.08
N THR A 38 -17.54 36.32 -10.05
CA THR A 38 -18.78 36.05 -10.79
C THR A 38 -18.69 34.75 -11.59
N LEU A 39 -17.57 34.54 -12.29
CA LEU A 39 -17.30 33.32 -13.03
C LEU A 39 -17.20 32.11 -12.09
N LEU A 40 -16.55 32.27 -10.94
CA LEU A 40 -16.43 31.22 -9.93
C LEU A 40 -17.78 30.77 -9.39
N ALA A 41 -18.68 31.73 -9.14
CA ALA A 41 -20.05 31.48 -8.68
C ALA A 41 -20.92 30.78 -9.73
N ALA A 42 -20.64 31.02 -11.02
CA ALA A 42 -21.33 30.37 -12.14
C ALA A 42 -20.86 28.93 -12.39
N VAL A 43 -19.73 28.49 -11.82
CA VAL A 43 -19.28 27.10 -11.93
C VAL A 43 -20.00 26.23 -10.87
N PRO A 44 -20.65 25.11 -11.27
CA PRO A 44 -21.25 24.17 -10.33
C PRO A 44 -20.31 23.74 -9.20
N ALA A 45 -20.86 23.61 -7.99
CA ALA A 45 -20.07 23.34 -6.78
C ALA A 45 -19.41 21.94 -6.77
N ASP A 46 -19.93 21.00 -7.55
CA ASP A 46 -19.41 19.64 -7.75
C ASP A 46 -18.27 19.57 -8.78
N GLN A 47 -17.84 20.71 -9.33
CA GLN A 47 -16.77 20.78 -10.32
C GLN A 47 -15.47 21.34 -9.75
N ARG A 48 -14.36 20.82 -10.25
CA ARG A 48 -13.01 21.37 -10.01
C ARG A 48 -12.89 22.73 -10.69
N VAL A 49 -12.25 23.67 -9.99
CA VAL A 49 -11.92 25.00 -10.54
C VAL A 49 -10.44 25.30 -10.37
N ALA A 50 -9.82 25.81 -11.42
CA ALA A 50 -8.50 26.40 -11.41
C ALA A 50 -8.59 27.92 -11.65
N VAL A 51 -7.73 28.68 -10.98
CA VAL A 51 -7.48 30.11 -11.23
C VAL A 51 -6.02 30.23 -11.65
N VAL A 52 -5.77 30.77 -12.85
CA VAL A 52 -4.45 30.78 -13.48
C VAL A 52 -4.14 32.17 -14.02
N ASP A 53 -2.96 32.70 -13.72
CA ASP A 53 -2.49 33.98 -14.24
C ASP A 53 -2.26 33.88 -15.76
N ALA A 54 -2.84 34.80 -16.53
CA ALA A 54 -2.75 34.81 -17.99
C ALA A 54 -1.29 34.95 -18.51
N ARG A 55 -0.38 35.47 -17.68
CA ARG A 55 1.06 35.60 -17.98
C ARG A 55 1.85 34.31 -17.73
N PHE A 56 1.23 33.27 -17.19
CA PHE A 56 1.92 32.00 -16.89
C PHE A 56 2.71 31.49 -18.10
N VAL A 57 3.98 31.14 -17.86
CA VAL A 57 4.84 30.43 -18.80
C VAL A 57 5.45 29.24 -18.08
N GLY A 58 5.25 28.05 -18.65
CA GLY A 58 5.75 26.82 -18.07
C GLY A 58 5.44 25.60 -18.92
N HIS A 59 5.79 24.44 -18.39
CA HIS A 59 5.56 23.16 -19.04
C HIS A 59 4.10 22.71 -18.89
N LEU A 60 3.57 22.05 -19.93
CA LEU A 60 2.26 21.42 -19.87
C LEU A 60 2.19 20.37 -18.75
N HIS A 61 3.26 19.60 -18.52
CA HIS A 61 3.29 18.65 -17.41
C HIS A 61 3.26 19.33 -16.03
N ALA A 62 3.84 20.53 -15.88
CA ALA A 62 3.76 21.28 -14.61
C ALA A 62 2.31 21.71 -14.32
N LEU A 63 1.60 22.24 -15.32
CA LEU A 63 0.16 22.51 -15.23
C LEU A 63 -0.62 21.22 -14.92
N ARG A 64 -0.29 20.10 -15.57
CA ARG A 64 -0.92 18.81 -15.30
C ARG A 64 -0.77 18.42 -13.82
N LEU A 65 0.44 18.49 -13.27
CA LEU A 65 0.72 18.13 -11.87
C LEU A 65 -0.04 19.02 -10.88
N GLY A 66 -0.03 20.34 -11.08
CA GLY A 66 -0.65 21.25 -10.12
C GLY A 66 -2.15 21.46 -10.31
N LEU A 67 -2.72 21.15 -11.49
CA LEU A 67 -4.13 21.43 -11.77
C LEU A 67 -5.01 20.18 -11.87
N THR A 68 -4.47 19.01 -12.19
CA THR A 68 -5.28 17.83 -12.50
C THR A 68 -5.15 16.67 -11.52
N ASP A 69 -4.21 16.71 -10.57
CA ASP A 69 -4.04 15.62 -9.60
C ASP A 69 -5.31 15.45 -8.73
N PRO A 70 -5.96 14.27 -8.75
CA PRO A 70 -7.18 14.00 -7.99
C PRO A 70 -6.93 13.70 -6.51
N ARG A 71 -5.68 13.55 -6.07
CA ARG A 71 -5.37 13.17 -4.67
C ARG A 71 -5.44 14.34 -3.69
N PHE A 72 -5.31 15.56 -4.20
CA PHE A 72 -5.21 16.76 -3.36
C PHE A 72 -6.45 17.63 -3.53
N ALA A 73 -7.10 17.97 -2.41
CA ALA A 73 -8.28 18.83 -2.42
C ALA A 73 -7.96 20.24 -2.93
N ALA A 74 -6.76 20.74 -2.66
CA ALA A 74 -6.20 21.97 -3.22
C ALA A 74 -4.75 21.76 -3.65
N SER A 75 -4.35 22.35 -4.77
CA SER A 75 -2.96 22.37 -5.22
C SER A 75 -2.61 23.70 -5.88
N ALA A 76 -1.35 24.11 -5.75
CA ALA A 76 -0.84 25.35 -6.30
C ALA A 76 0.56 25.17 -6.88
N LEU A 77 0.84 25.95 -7.91
CA LEU A 77 2.14 26.17 -8.52
C LEU A 77 2.30 27.69 -8.79
N PRO A 78 3.50 28.20 -9.09
CA PRO A 78 3.65 29.62 -9.39
C PRO A 78 2.66 30.08 -10.48
N GLY A 79 1.81 31.06 -10.17
CA GLY A 79 0.79 31.55 -11.09
C GLY A 79 -0.48 30.73 -11.27
N ALA A 80 -0.67 29.63 -10.53
CA ALA A 80 -1.89 28.84 -10.67
C ALA A 80 -2.30 28.14 -9.37
N VAL A 81 -3.61 28.13 -9.10
CA VAL A 81 -4.20 27.40 -7.98
C VAL A 81 -5.42 26.61 -8.47
N SER A 82 -5.55 25.37 -8.04
CA SER A 82 -6.68 24.49 -8.37
C SER A 82 -7.28 23.91 -7.10
N VAL A 83 -8.61 23.86 -7.05
CA VAL A 83 -9.36 23.22 -5.96
C VAL A 83 -10.40 22.23 -6.49
N GLN A 84 -10.52 21.13 -5.78
CA GLN A 84 -11.59 20.14 -5.94
C GLN A 84 -12.86 20.57 -5.21
N PRO A 85 -14.02 19.93 -5.48
CA PRO A 85 -15.31 20.25 -4.86
C PRO A 85 -15.26 20.45 -3.35
N GLU A 86 -14.52 19.57 -2.65
CA GLU A 86 -14.37 19.58 -1.19
C GLU A 86 -13.69 20.86 -0.63
N ALA A 87 -12.88 21.55 -1.44
CA ALA A 87 -12.20 22.79 -1.06
C ALA A 87 -12.77 24.05 -1.76
N ARG A 88 -13.86 23.91 -2.54
CA ARG A 88 -14.48 25.04 -3.29
C ARG A 88 -14.95 26.17 -2.39
N TRP A 89 -15.49 25.85 -1.22
CA TRP A 89 -15.98 26.83 -0.25
C TRP A 89 -14.85 27.75 0.23
N ALA A 90 -13.66 27.20 0.48
CA ALA A 90 -12.51 27.96 0.92
C ALA A 90 -11.99 28.88 -0.19
N LEU A 91 -11.92 28.39 -1.44
CA LEU A 91 -11.55 29.23 -2.59
C LEU A 91 -12.55 30.37 -2.80
N THR A 92 -13.85 30.10 -2.67
CA THR A 92 -14.90 31.11 -2.86
C THR A 92 -14.77 32.23 -1.83
N ARG A 93 -14.51 31.89 -0.56
CA ARG A 93 -14.23 32.90 0.46
C ARG A 93 -12.94 33.67 0.21
N ALA A 94 -11.88 32.98 -0.23
CA ALA A 94 -10.62 33.63 -0.55
C ALA A 94 -10.81 34.68 -1.66
N VAL A 95 -11.52 34.33 -2.73
CA VAL A 95 -11.85 35.26 -3.82
C VAL A 95 -12.70 36.43 -3.33
N ALA A 96 -13.78 36.18 -2.57
CA ALA A 96 -14.63 37.25 -2.04
C ALA A 96 -13.88 38.23 -1.12
N ARG A 97 -12.93 37.75 -0.30
CA ARG A 97 -12.07 38.61 0.55
C ARG A 97 -11.18 39.50 -0.30
N GLU A 98 -10.57 38.97 -1.36
CA GLU A 98 -9.73 39.73 -2.28
C GLU A 98 -10.54 40.77 -3.07
N SER A 99 -11.74 40.42 -3.55
CA SER A 99 -12.67 41.36 -4.19
C SER A 99 -13.13 42.48 -3.24
N SER A 100 -13.34 42.17 -1.96
CA SER A 100 -13.80 43.15 -0.96
C SER A 100 -12.66 44.08 -0.50
N ALA A 101 -11.45 43.54 -0.33
CA ALA A 101 -10.28 44.31 0.10
C ALA A 101 -9.79 45.32 -0.96
N SER A 102 -10.16 45.11 -2.23
CA SER A 102 -9.77 45.95 -3.37
C SER A 102 -10.66 47.19 -3.57
N GLY A 103 -11.75 47.34 -2.83
CA GLY A 103 -12.49 48.62 -2.71
C GLY A 103 -13.06 49.21 -4.01
N GLY A 104 -13.23 48.41 -5.07
CA GLY A 104 -13.80 48.85 -6.35
C GLY A 104 -12.89 49.76 -7.21
N LEU A 105 -11.62 49.95 -6.84
CA LEU A 105 -10.61 50.46 -7.77
C LEU A 105 -9.97 49.27 -8.50
N ALA A 106 -9.71 49.43 -9.81
CA ALA A 106 -9.13 48.41 -10.67
C ALA A 106 -7.78 47.92 -10.11
N VAL A 107 -7.82 46.89 -9.26
CA VAL A 107 -6.62 46.20 -8.81
C VAL A 107 -6.19 45.30 -9.96
N ALA A 108 -4.94 45.47 -10.37
CA ALA A 108 -4.31 44.56 -11.32
C ALA A 108 -4.52 43.12 -10.81
N THR A 109 -5.12 42.29 -11.66
CA THR A 109 -5.26 40.82 -11.52
C THR A 109 -3.92 40.12 -11.30
N ASP A 110 -2.81 40.85 -11.41
CA ASP A 110 -1.45 40.39 -11.16
C ASP A 110 -1.37 39.64 -9.82
N ASN A 111 -0.92 38.39 -9.90
CA ASN A 111 -0.65 37.52 -8.77
C ASN A 111 -1.88 37.12 -7.95
N LEU A 112 -3.10 37.21 -8.49
CA LEU A 112 -4.32 36.78 -7.79
C LEU A 112 -4.21 35.31 -7.32
N SER A 113 -3.68 34.41 -8.16
CA SER A 113 -3.48 33.01 -7.81
C SER A 113 -2.58 32.81 -6.57
N GLU A 114 -1.57 33.65 -6.39
CA GLU A 114 -0.65 33.58 -5.23
C GLU A 114 -1.33 34.08 -3.95
N ARG A 115 -2.09 35.19 -4.04
CA ARG A 115 -2.88 35.70 -2.91
C ARG A 115 -3.95 34.69 -2.47
N LEU A 116 -4.64 34.07 -3.43
CA LEU A 116 -5.60 33.00 -3.15
C LEU A 116 -4.93 31.78 -2.49
N THR A 117 -3.73 31.41 -2.95
CA THR A 117 -2.96 30.33 -2.33
C THR A 117 -2.62 30.65 -0.87
N ALA A 118 -2.13 31.86 -0.59
CA ALA A 118 -1.83 32.32 0.77
C ALA A 118 -3.09 32.38 1.67
N ALA A 119 -4.22 32.80 1.11
CA ALA A 119 -5.50 32.82 1.82
C ALA A 119 -6.00 31.40 2.16
N LEU A 120 -5.80 30.42 1.28
CA LEU A 120 -6.12 29.02 1.54
C LEU A 120 -5.24 28.44 2.65
N ASP A 121 -3.93 28.72 2.64
CA ASP A 121 -3.04 28.31 3.72
C ASP A 121 -3.46 28.94 5.06
N ALA A 122 -3.84 30.22 5.06
CA ALA A 122 -4.32 30.92 6.25
C ALA A 122 -5.64 30.35 6.80
N ASP A 123 -6.51 29.84 5.92
CA ASP A 123 -7.74 29.11 6.27
C ASP A 123 -7.47 27.65 6.69
N ASN A 124 -6.20 27.23 6.84
CA ASN A 124 -5.76 25.87 7.15
C ASN A 124 -6.21 24.81 6.12
N VAL A 125 -6.37 25.21 4.85
CA VAL A 125 -6.55 24.25 3.76
C VAL A 125 -5.18 23.70 3.37
N ALA A 126 -5.03 22.38 3.36
CA ALA A 126 -3.80 21.74 2.93
C ALA A 126 -3.60 21.92 1.40
N VAL A 127 -2.82 22.94 1.01
CA VAL A 127 -2.49 23.20 -0.40
C VAL A 127 -1.24 22.42 -0.81
N PHE A 128 -1.42 21.44 -1.68
CA PHE A 128 -0.32 20.65 -2.22
C PHE A 128 0.49 21.43 -3.25
N ARG A 129 1.82 21.40 -3.12
CA ARG A 129 2.76 22.04 -4.05
C ARG A 129 3.62 20.96 -4.70
N PRO A 130 3.45 20.68 -6.00
CA PRO A 130 4.19 19.60 -6.66
C PRO A 130 5.68 19.94 -6.75
N GLU A 131 6.53 18.93 -6.53
CA GLU A 131 7.97 19.05 -6.80
C GLU A 131 8.21 19.05 -8.31
N LEU A 132 8.53 20.22 -8.86
CA LEU A 132 8.70 20.40 -10.31
C LEU A 132 10.07 19.90 -10.82
N GLY A 133 11.08 19.90 -9.96
CA GLY A 133 12.44 19.48 -10.31
C GLY A 133 13.02 20.31 -11.47
N THR A 134 13.09 19.72 -12.66
CA THR A 134 13.58 20.41 -13.88
C THR A 134 12.47 21.09 -14.68
N LEU A 135 11.20 20.86 -14.33
CA LEU A 135 10.08 21.54 -14.98
C LEU A 135 10.04 23.00 -14.55
N VAL A 136 9.78 23.86 -15.53
CA VAL A 136 9.61 25.30 -15.36
C VAL A 136 8.13 25.64 -15.21
N ALA A 137 7.81 26.49 -14.24
CA ALA A 137 6.51 27.12 -14.03
C ALA A 137 6.75 28.50 -13.39
N ALA A 138 6.40 29.59 -14.08
CA ALA A 138 6.63 30.95 -13.62
C ALA A 138 5.60 31.93 -14.17
N VAL A 139 5.51 33.10 -13.55
CA VAL A 139 4.73 34.26 -14.00
C VAL A 139 5.70 35.40 -14.27
N PRO A 140 6.18 35.58 -15.51
CA PRO A 140 7.13 36.63 -15.82
C PRO A 140 6.53 38.03 -15.63
N ALA A 141 7.29 38.93 -15.01
CA ALA A 141 6.90 40.32 -14.76
C ALA A 141 7.08 41.20 -16.01
N ASP A 142 8.04 40.86 -16.88
CA ASP A 142 8.37 41.66 -18.06
C ASP A 142 8.67 40.81 -19.32
N PRO A 143 8.73 41.43 -20.52
CA PRO A 143 9.00 40.71 -21.77
C PRO A 143 10.38 40.02 -21.84
N GLN A 144 11.39 40.53 -21.13
CA GLN A 144 12.72 39.93 -21.11
C GLN A 144 12.70 38.64 -20.29
N GLU A 145 12.19 38.70 -19.05
CA GLU A 145 11.99 37.53 -18.19
C GLU A 145 11.13 36.49 -18.89
N ARG A 146 10.08 36.91 -19.62
CA ARG A 146 9.24 36.00 -20.41
C ARG A 146 10.04 35.23 -21.46
N ASN A 147 10.96 35.89 -22.15
CA ASN A 147 11.81 35.23 -23.13
C ASN A 147 12.81 34.26 -22.48
N GLU A 148 13.38 34.63 -21.33
CA GLU A 148 14.28 33.77 -20.55
C GLU A 148 13.55 32.51 -20.06
N VAL A 149 12.34 32.66 -19.51
CA VAL A 149 11.51 31.52 -19.07
C VAL A 149 11.10 30.64 -20.26
N ARG A 150 10.77 31.22 -21.41
CA ARG A 150 10.49 30.44 -22.64
C ARG A 150 11.71 29.64 -23.10
N GLN A 151 12.91 30.22 -23.03
CA GLN A 151 14.14 29.50 -23.34
C GLN A 151 14.35 28.34 -22.35
N ALA A 152 14.13 28.57 -21.05
CA ALA A 152 14.21 27.54 -20.03
C ALA A 152 13.21 26.39 -20.26
N VAL A 153 11.97 26.70 -20.68
CA VAL A 153 10.98 25.68 -21.09
C VAL A 153 11.48 24.88 -22.29
N SER A 154 12.02 25.54 -23.32
CA SER A 154 12.52 24.84 -24.52
C SER A 154 13.76 23.96 -24.26
N ALA A 155 14.50 24.23 -23.18
CA ALA A 155 15.71 23.49 -22.84
C ALA A 155 15.43 22.12 -22.20
N VAL A 156 14.18 21.87 -21.78
CA VAL A 156 13.78 20.67 -21.04
C VAL A 156 12.75 19.88 -21.86
N ASP A 157 13.01 18.59 -22.05
CA ASP A 157 12.06 17.68 -22.69
C ASP A 157 10.97 17.26 -21.67
N ASP A 158 9.81 17.91 -21.78
CA ASP A 158 8.61 17.69 -20.95
C ASP A 158 8.22 16.20 -20.87
N GLU A 159 8.23 15.53 -22.02
CA GLU A 159 7.80 14.13 -22.14
C GLU A 159 8.83 13.19 -21.51
N ALA A 160 10.12 13.49 -21.66
CA ALA A 160 11.16 12.72 -20.99
C ALA A 160 11.11 12.89 -19.46
N VAL A 161 10.79 14.09 -18.95
CA VAL A 161 10.55 14.30 -17.52
C VAL A 161 9.35 13.49 -17.05
N ARG A 162 8.23 13.56 -17.78
CA ARG A 162 7.00 12.80 -17.47
C ARG A 162 7.21 11.29 -17.43
N LEU A 163 7.99 10.74 -18.36
CA LEU A 163 8.34 9.32 -18.37
C LEU A 163 9.25 8.92 -17.21
N ARG A 164 10.15 9.81 -16.77
CA ARG A 164 11.03 9.56 -15.63
C ARG A 164 10.26 9.65 -14.30
N SER A 165 9.40 10.65 -14.14
CA SER A 165 8.58 10.84 -12.93
C SER A 165 7.52 9.75 -12.75
N ALA A 166 7.10 9.09 -13.84
CA ALA A 166 6.21 7.94 -13.76
C ALA A 166 6.84 6.69 -13.10
N VAL A 167 8.18 6.60 -13.05
CA VAL A 167 8.90 5.49 -12.42
C VAL A 167 9.15 5.80 -10.94
N LYS A 168 8.93 4.83 -10.06
CA LYS A 168 9.11 5.00 -8.61
C LYS A 168 10.59 5.17 -8.29
N ALA A 169 10.93 6.19 -7.49
CA ALA A 169 12.32 6.53 -7.18
C ALA A 169 13.06 5.48 -6.32
N ARG A 170 12.31 4.65 -5.58
CA ARG A 170 12.85 3.69 -4.59
C ARG A 170 12.56 2.24 -4.94
N ASP A 171 12.62 1.90 -6.22
CA ASP A 171 12.48 0.52 -6.67
C ASP A 171 13.69 -0.36 -6.29
N GLY A 172 13.44 -1.67 -6.26
CA GLY A 172 14.49 -2.69 -6.16
C GLY A 172 15.45 -2.63 -7.34
N PHE A 173 16.61 -3.26 -7.19
CA PHE A 173 17.61 -3.42 -8.23
C PHE A 173 17.00 -4.01 -9.51
N PHE A 174 16.29 -5.14 -9.38
CA PHE A 174 15.74 -5.83 -10.55
C PHE A 174 14.72 -4.97 -11.28
N THR A 175 13.78 -4.35 -10.56
CA THR A 175 12.79 -3.45 -11.18
C THR A 175 13.47 -2.25 -11.85
N THR A 176 14.45 -1.62 -11.17
CA THR A 176 15.14 -0.42 -11.69
C THR A 176 15.90 -0.69 -12.97
N TYR A 177 16.65 -1.79 -13.04
CA TYR A 177 17.57 -2.05 -14.15
C TYR A 177 17.02 -3.01 -15.21
N CYS A 178 16.11 -3.92 -14.84
CA CYS A 178 15.61 -4.95 -15.75
C CYS A 178 14.17 -4.72 -16.21
N ILE A 179 13.40 -3.81 -15.61
CA ILE A 179 11.98 -3.58 -15.94
C ILE A 179 11.72 -2.12 -16.35
N SER A 180 11.96 -1.18 -15.43
CA SER A 180 11.70 0.25 -15.58
C SER A 180 12.30 0.93 -16.83
N PRO A 181 13.44 0.49 -17.40
CA PRO A 181 13.98 1.12 -18.61
C PRO A 181 13.03 1.05 -19.81
N TYR A 182 12.23 -0.02 -19.93
CA TYR A 182 11.29 -0.18 -21.04
C TYR A 182 9.82 -0.12 -20.63
N SER A 183 9.44 -0.53 -19.41
CA SER A 183 8.04 -0.56 -18.99
C SER A 183 7.37 0.82 -19.01
N ARG A 184 8.12 1.90 -18.74
CA ARG A 184 7.62 3.28 -18.85
C ARG A 184 7.14 3.64 -20.25
N TYR A 185 7.76 3.05 -21.29
CA TYR A 185 7.32 3.26 -22.67
C TYR A 185 6.10 2.40 -23.01
N ILE A 186 5.93 1.24 -22.37
CA ILE A 186 4.70 0.46 -22.42
C ILE A 186 3.57 1.25 -21.75
N ALA A 187 3.80 1.86 -20.59
CA ALA A 187 2.82 2.70 -19.92
C ALA A 187 2.35 3.86 -20.81
N ARG A 188 3.29 4.54 -21.49
CA ARG A 188 2.95 5.55 -22.49
C ARG A 188 2.15 4.98 -23.66
N TRP A 189 2.52 3.80 -24.17
CA TRP A 189 1.77 3.15 -25.25
C TRP A 189 0.33 2.85 -24.80
N CYS A 190 0.14 2.34 -23.59
CA CYS A 190 -1.18 2.12 -22.98
C CYS A 190 -1.98 3.43 -22.87
N ALA A 191 -1.36 4.51 -22.38
CA ALA A 191 -1.99 5.83 -22.28
C ALA A 191 -2.46 6.35 -23.65
N ARG A 192 -1.63 6.20 -24.69
CA ARG A 192 -1.99 6.59 -26.07
C ARG A 192 -3.11 5.75 -26.67
N ARG A 193 -3.28 4.51 -26.20
CA ARG A 193 -4.38 3.62 -26.61
C ARG A 193 -5.65 3.80 -25.77
N GLY A 194 -5.64 4.69 -24.78
CA GLY A 194 -6.78 4.90 -23.89
C GLY A 194 -7.03 3.74 -22.92
N LEU A 195 -6.02 2.88 -22.69
CA LEU A 195 -6.13 1.83 -21.68
C LEU A 195 -6.05 2.44 -20.28
N THR A 196 -6.85 1.94 -19.36
CA THR A 196 -6.86 2.40 -17.96
C THR A 196 -5.87 1.59 -17.11
N PRO A 197 -5.33 2.14 -16.00
CA PRO A 197 -4.51 1.39 -15.05
C PRO A 197 -5.16 0.07 -14.62
N ASN A 198 -6.44 0.11 -14.24
CA ASN A 198 -7.17 -1.07 -13.77
C ASN A 198 -7.27 -2.19 -14.83
N GLN A 199 -7.34 -1.84 -16.13
CA GLN A 199 -7.31 -2.83 -17.21
C GLN A 199 -5.95 -3.52 -17.29
N VAL A 200 -4.85 -2.76 -17.13
CA VAL A 200 -3.49 -3.29 -17.14
C VAL A 200 -3.24 -4.14 -15.90
N THR A 201 -3.69 -3.71 -14.71
CA THR A 201 -3.65 -4.49 -13.46
C THR A 201 -4.41 -5.81 -13.58
N THR A 202 -5.58 -5.78 -14.22
CA THR A 202 -6.35 -7.01 -14.49
C THR A 202 -5.62 -7.94 -15.46
N ALA A 203 -5.01 -7.41 -16.51
CA ALA A 203 -4.21 -8.19 -17.45
C ALA A 203 -2.98 -8.82 -16.76
N SER A 204 -2.34 -8.09 -15.84
CA SER A 204 -1.25 -8.59 -14.99
C SER A 204 -1.71 -9.80 -14.17
N LEU A 205 -2.86 -9.70 -13.49
CA LEU A 205 -3.44 -10.81 -12.71
C LEU A 205 -3.74 -12.02 -13.59
N LEU A 206 -4.46 -11.83 -14.70
CA LEU A 206 -4.82 -12.94 -15.60
C LEU A 206 -3.57 -13.66 -16.11
N THR A 207 -2.53 -12.91 -16.48
CA THR A 207 -1.24 -13.47 -16.89
C THR A 207 -0.61 -14.32 -15.79
N ALA A 208 -0.63 -13.85 -14.54
CA ALA A 208 -0.08 -14.63 -13.42
C ALA A 208 -0.90 -15.89 -13.11
N LEU A 209 -2.23 -15.84 -13.26
CA LEU A 209 -3.09 -17.02 -13.09
C LEU A 209 -2.82 -18.06 -14.19
N ILE A 210 -2.58 -17.62 -15.44
CA ILE A 210 -2.14 -18.49 -16.52
C ILE A 210 -0.76 -19.08 -16.18
N ALA A 211 0.18 -18.26 -15.66
CA ALA A 211 1.50 -18.73 -15.22
C ALA A 211 1.39 -19.81 -14.13
N ALA A 212 0.54 -19.59 -13.13
CA ALA A 212 0.24 -20.57 -12.09
C ALA A 212 -0.38 -21.86 -12.67
N GLY A 213 -1.27 -21.73 -13.65
CA GLY A 213 -1.84 -22.86 -14.40
C GLY A 213 -0.77 -23.66 -15.17
N CYS A 214 0.18 -22.97 -15.82
CA CYS A 214 1.31 -23.60 -16.48
C CYS A 214 2.20 -24.35 -15.47
N ALA A 215 2.50 -23.74 -14.31
CA ALA A 215 3.25 -24.40 -13.23
C ALA A 215 2.51 -25.64 -12.73
N ALA A 216 1.19 -25.56 -12.57
CA ALA A 216 0.35 -26.67 -12.13
C ALA A 216 0.39 -27.88 -13.06
N THR A 217 0.77 -27.74 -14.34
CA THR A 217 0.91 -28.90 -15.24
C THR A 217 1.93 -29.93 -14.74
N GLY A 218 2.93 -29.51 -13.95
CA GLY A 218 3.99 -30.38 -13.45
C GLY A 218 5.02 -30.79 -14.52
N THR A 219 4.93 -30.25 -15.73
CA THR A 219 5.85 -30.55 -16.84
C THR A 219 6.98 -29.53 -16.91
N ARG A 220 8.12 -29.91 -17.47
CA ARG A 220 9.25 -28.98 -17.63
C ARG A 220 8.91 -27.78 -18.53
N ALA A 221 8.22 -28.02 -19.64
CA ALA A 221 7.74 -26.96 -20.51
C ALA A 221 6.76 -26.03 -19.77
N GLY A 222 5.87 -26.59 -18.95
CA GLY A 222 4.96 -25.83 -18.10
C GLY A 222 5.68 -24.93 -17.10
N PHE A 223 6.73 -25.42 -16.43
CA PHE A 223 7.53 -24.59 -15.52
C PHE A 223 8.31 -23.47 -16.23
N VAL A 224 8.86 -23.74 -17.42
CA VAL A 224 9.51 -22.69 -18.23
C VAL A 224 8.50 -21.61 -18.64
N ALA A 225 7.33 -22.02 -19.14
CA ALA A 225 6.26 -21.10 -19.49
C ALA A 225 5.78 -20.30 -18.28
N ALA A 226 5.64 -20.94 -17.11
CA ALA A 226 5.27 -20.29 -15.86
C ALA A 226 6.26 -19.19 -15.47
N GLY A 227 7.57 -19.48 -15.51
CA GLY A 227 8.59 -18.48 -15.19
C GLY A 227 8.58 -17.27 -16.13
N LEU A 228 8.44 -17.50 -17.44
CA LEU A 228 8.36 -16.43 -18.43
C LEU A 228 7.10 -15.58 -18.26
N LEU A 229 5.94 -16.22 -18.08
CA LEU A 229 4.67 -15.53 -17.88
C LEU A 229 4.63 -14.79 -16.54
N LEU A 230 5.30 -15.30 -15.50
CA LEU A 230 5.43 -14.62 -14.22
C LEU A 230 6.22 -13.30 -14.38
N LEU A 231 7.33 -13.32 -15.11
CA LEU A 231 8.08 -12.09 -15.43
C LEU A 231 7.26 -11.13 -16.27
N PHE A 232 6.53 -11.64 -17.27
CA PHE A 232 5.66 -10.80 -18.10
C PHE A 232 4.53 -10.16 -17.29
N SER A 233 3.90 -10.92 -16.38
CA SER A 233 2.93 -10.38 -15.41
C SER A 233 3.55 -9.27 -14.58
N PHE A 234 4.76 -9.45 -14.04
CA PHE A 234 5.46 -8.44 -13.27
C PHE A 234 5.78 -7.16 -14.07
N VAL A 235 6.07 -7.28 -15.37
CA VAL A 235 6.22 -6.11 -16.27
C VAL A 235 4.91 -5.33 -16.37
N LEU A 236 3.77 -6.02 -16.56
CA LEU A 236 2.45 -5.38 -16.65
C LEU A 236 2.09 -4.69 -15.32
N ASP A 237 2.42 -5.33 -14.21
CA ASP A 237 2.26 -4.79 -12.86
C ASP A 237 3.03 -3.49 -12.67
N CYS A 238 4.31 -3.44 -13.05
CA CYS A 238 5.06 -2.19 -13.00
C CYS A 238 4.46 -1.14 -13.96
N THR A 239 3.87 -1.59 -15.07
CA THR A 239 3.30 -0.73 -16.11
C THR A 239 2.01 -0.05 -15.65
N ASP A 240 1.15 -0.70 -14.85
CA ASP A 240 -0.11 -0.11 -14.40
C ASP A 240 0.10 1.10 -13.48
N GLY A 241 1.03 1.01 -12.53
CA GLY A 241 1.34 2.09 -11.60
C GLY A 241 2.09 3.21 -12.32
N GLN A 242 2.96 2.87 -13.27
CA GLN A 242 3.58 3.85 -14.16
C GLN A 242 2.55 4.54 -15.04
N LEU A 243 1.52 3.83 -15.53
CA LEU A 243 0.43 4.40 -16.33
C LEU A 243 -0.44 5.33 -15.49
N ALA A 244 -0.76 4.95 -14.25
CA ALA A 244 -1.50 5.77 -13.29
C ALA A 244 -0.74 7.08 -13.02
N ARG A 245 0.57 7.01 -12.73
CA ARG A 245 1.42 8.19 -12.52
C ARG A 245 1.60 9.03 -13.77
N TYR A 246 1.86 8.39 -14.91
CA TYR A 246 2.03 9.07 -16.20
C TYR A 246 0.77 9.84 -16.59
N SER A 247 -0.42 9.28 -16.33
CA SER A 247 -1.71 9.87 -16.73
C SER A 247 -2.44 10.63 -15.62
N LEU A 248 -1.87 10.67 -14.40
CA LEU A 248 -2.51 11.13 -13.15
C LEU A 248 -3.90 10.51 -12.91
N GLN A 249 -4.09 9.26 -13.35
CA GLN A 249 -5.31 8.48 -13.16
C GLN A 249 -5.19 7.66 -11.87
N TYR A 250 -5.28 8.34 -10.73
CA TYR A 250 -5.26 7.73 -9.42
C TYR A 250 -6.68 7.39 -8.96
N SER A 251 -6.84 6.23 -8.31
CA SER A 251 -8.11 5.84 -7.71
C SER A 251 -7.89 4.90 -6.52
N THR A 252 -8.81 4.96 -5.57
CA THR A 252 -8.84 4.09 -4.37
C THR A 252 -8.98 2.63 -4.75
N LEU A 253 -9.97 2.37 -5.60
CA LEU A 253 -10.25 1.05 -6.13
C LEU A 253 -9.03 0.51 -6.87
N GLY A 254 -8.35 1.34 -7.67
CA GLY A 254 -7.12 0.94 -8.37
C GLY A 254 -5.99 0.59 -7.40
N ALA A 255 -5.75 1.41 -6.38
CA ALA A 255 -4.73 1.13 -5.36
C ALA A 255 -5.03 -0.16 -4.57
N TRP A 256 -6.29 -0.40 -4.20
CA TRP A 256 -6.72 -1.62 -3.54
C TRP A 256 -6.64 -2.86 -4.46
N LEU A 257 -7.04 -2.72 -5.73
CA LEU A 257 -6.95 -3.80 -6.72
C LEU A 257 -5.51 -4.23 -6.94
N ASP A 258 -4.60 -3.26 -7.16
CA ASP A 258 -3.16 -3.49 -7.31
C ASP A 258 -2.63 -4.29 -6.10
N ALA A 259 -2.80 -3.74 -4.90
CA ALA A 259 -2.44 -4.36 -3.63
C ALA A 259 -2.99 -5.79 -3.43
N THR A 260 -4.27 -6.00 -3.74
CA THR A 260 -4.95 -7.29 -3.57
C THR A 260 -4.46 -8.30 -4.58
N PHE A 261 -4.38 -7.91 -5.86
CA PHE A 261 -3.94 -8.79 -6.94
C PHE A 261 -2.50 -9.19 -6.73
N ASP A 262 -1.67 -8.32 -6.17
CA ASP A 262 -0.32 -8.61 -5.75
C ASP A 262 -0.18 -9.84 -4.85
N ARG A 263 -1.08 -9.97 -3.87
CA ARG A 263 -1.12 -11.13 -2.97
C ARG A 263 -1.76 -12.34 -3.66
N ALA A 264 -2.84 -12.12 -4.42
CA ALA A 264 -3.52 -13.18 -5.15
C ALA A 264 -2.59 -13.88 -6.16
N LYS A 265 -1.82 -13.11 -6.95
CA LYS A 265 -0.85 -13.65 -7.91
C LYS A 265 0.21 -14.50 -7.21
N GLU A 266 0.76 -14.00 -6.10
CA GLU A 266 1.77 -14.72 -5.32
C GLU A 266 1.25 -16.06 -4.79
N TYR A 267 0.08 -16.06 -4.15
CA TYR A 267 -0.50 -17.27 -3.56
C TYR A 267 -0.95 -18.26 -4.64
N ALA A 268 -1.53 -17.78 -5.73
CA ALA A 268 -1.89 -18.61 -6.87
C ALA A 268 -0.64 -19.28 -7.47
N TYR A 269 0.47 -18.56 -7.61
CA TYR A 269 1.70 -19.13 -8.15
C TYR A 269 2.31 -20.19 -7.22
N TYR A 270 2.31 -19.97 -5.90
CA TYR A 270 2.74 -20.99 -4.93
C TYR A 270 1.86 -22.24 -4.99
N ALA A 271 0.54 -22.07 -5.06
CA ALA A 271 -0.39 -23.18 -5.22
C ALA A 271 -0.17 -23.93 -6.55
N GLY A 272 0.08 -23.21 -7.64
CA GLY A 272 0.40 -23.78 -8.95
C GLY A 272 1.67 -24.63 -8.91
N LEU A 273 2.75 -24.12 -8.32
CA LEU A 273 3.99 -24.86 -8.11
C LEU A 273 3.78 -26.12 -7.27
N ALA A 274 3.07 -26.00 -6.15
CA ALA A 274 2.81 -27.13 -5.26
C ALA A 274 1.95 -28.22 -5.92
N LEU A 275 0.92 -27.82 -6.66
CA LEU A 275 0.08 -28.73 -7.42
C LEU A 275 0.85 -29.43 -8.55
N GLY A 276 1.70 -28.70 -9.28
CA GLY A 276 2.55 -29.26 -10.32
C GLY A 276 3.57 -30.25 -9.79
N ALA A 277 4.22 -29.93 -8.68
CA ALA A 277 5.15 -30.82 -8.00
C ALA A 277 4.47 -32.11 -7.52
N ALA A 278 3.30 -32.00 -6.87
CA ALA A 278 2.54 -33.13 -6.37
C ALA A 278 2.12 -34.11 -7.48
N ARG A 279 1.80 -33.60 -8.68
CA ARG A 279 1.54 -34.45 -9.87
C ARG A 279 2.75 -35.24 -10.32
N GLY A 280 3.96 -34.71 -10.11
CA GLY A 280 5.23 -35.39 -10.33
C GLY A 280 5.68 -36.28 -9.16
N GLY A 281 4.85 -36.44 -8.12
CA GLY A 281 5.16 -37.23 -6.93
C GLY A 281 5.97 -36.49 -5.85
N ASP A 282 6.23 -35.19 -6.02
CA ASP A 282 6.99 -34.36 -5.07
C ASP A 282 6.04 -33.46 -4.26
N ASP A 283 5.61 -33.90 -3.08
CA ASP A 283 4.74 -33.07 -2.22
C ASP A 283 5.53 -31.94 -1.55
N VAL A 284 5.23 -30.71 -1.97
CA VAL A 284 5.83 -29.46 -1.47
C VAL A 284 4.78 -28.50 -0.90
N TRP A 285 3.54 -28.95 -0.66
CA TRP A 285 2.48 -28.08 -0.12
C TRP A 285 2.84 -27.50 1.24
N ALA A 286 3.54 -28.25 2.09
CA ALA A 286 4.05 -27.74 3.35
C ALA A 286 5.04 -26.58 3.17
N LEU A 287 5.89 -26.65 2.14
CA LEU A 287 6.85 -25.58 1.81
C LEU A 287 6.14 -24.36 1.24
N ALA A 288 5.13 -24.55 0.39
CA ALA A 288 4.30 -23.48 -0.15
C ALA A 288 3.54 -22.74 0.96
N LEU A 289 2.91 -23.49 1.87
CA LEU A 289 2.24 -22.93 3.04
C LEU A 289 3.25 -22.19 3.94
N GLY A 290 4.39 -22.80 4.25
CA GLY A 290 5.45 -22.16 5.03
C GLY A 290 5.95 -20.85 4.41
N ALA A 291 6.12 -20.81 3.09
CA ALA A 291 6.55 -19.61 2.37
C ALA A 291 5.50 -18.49 2.45
N MET A 292 4.21 -18.82 2.27
CA MET A 292 3.11 -17.87 2.45
C MET A 292 3.05 -17.33 3.88
N ILE A 293 3.20 -18.19 4.89
CA ILE A 293 3.19 -17.78 6.30
C ILE A 293 4.35 -16.82 6.60
N LEU A 294 5.56 -17.20 6.19
CA LEU A 294 6.77 -16.40 6.42
C LEU A 294 6.66 -15.04 5.75
N GLN A 295 6.22 -14.99 4.49
CA GLN A 295 6.05 -13.73 3.77
C GLN A 295 4.98 -12.85 4.43
N THR A 296 3.86 -13.44 4.84
CA THR A 296 2.76 -12.69 5.46
C THR A 296 3.17 -12.15 6.83
N CYS A 297 3.85 -12.94 7.66
CA CYS A 297 4.36 -12.48 8.96
C CYS A 297 5.37 -11.34 8.77
N ARG A 298 6.26 -11.46 7.78
CA ARG A 298 7.23 -10.42 7.43
C ARG A 298 6.53 -9.12 7.02
N HIS A 299 5.56 -9.17 6.12
CA HIS A 299 4.82 -7.97 5.71
C HIS A 299 4.09 -7.33 6.90
N VAL A 300 3.47 -8.13 7.77
CA VAL A 300 2.82 -7.60 8.98
C VAL A 300 3.82 -6.95 9.94
N VAL A 301 5.05 -7.46 10.04
CA VAL A 301 6.16 -6.79 10.74
C VAL A 301 6.50 -5.45 10.08
N ASP A 302 6.59 -5.39 8.74
CA ASP A 302 6.81 -4.16 7.97
C ASP A 302 5.73 -3.12 8.28
N PHE A 303 4.47 -3.49 8.13
CA PHE A 303 3.33 -2.59 8.34
C PHE A 303 3.20 -2.15 9.79
N SER A 304 3.24 -3.08 10.75
CA SER A 304 3.08 -2.75 12.17
C SER A 304 4.19 -1.83 12.66
N PHE A 305 5.43 -2.02 12.20
CA PHE A 305 6.53 -1.13 12.56
C PHE A 305 6.38 0.27 11.96
N ASN A 306 6.03 0.37 10.66
CA ASN A 306 5.89 1.67 10.01
C ASN A 306 4.71 2.45 10.61
N GLU A 307 3.56 1.81 10.78
CA GLU A 307 2.37 2.43 11.38
C GLU A 307 2.63 2.90 12.81
N ALA A 308 3.33 2.09 13.61
CA ALA A 308 3.71 2.46 14.97
C ALA A 308 4.64 3.68 15.06
N ASN A 309 5.27 4.07 13.95
CA ASN A 309 6.20 5.20 13.88
C ASN A 309 5.75 6.31 12.91
N HIS A 310 4.57 6.19 12.28
CA HIS A 310 4.11 7.11 11.24
C HIS A 310 4.05 8.57 11.73
N ASP A 311 3.53 8.78 12.94
CA ASP A 311 3.43 10.09 13.59
C ASP A 311 4.50 10.32 14.68
N ALA A 312 5.54 9.49 14.73
CA ALA A 312 6.52 9.58 15.80
C ALA A 312 7.35 10.87 15.66
N ILE A 313 7.24 11.77 16.65
CA ILE A 313 8.12 12.94 16.77
C ILE A 313 9.55 12.44 16.99
N ALA A 314 10.34 12.42 15.92
CA ALA A 314 11.71 11.93 15.94
C ALA A 314 12.66 13.05 16.37
N HIS A 315 13.40 12.81 17.47
CA HIS A 315 14.63 13.55 17.72
C HIS A 315 15.77 12.93 16.89
N THR A 316 16.57 13.77 16.23
CA THR A 316 17.68 13.37 15.36
C THR A 316 18.65 12.43 16.09
N SER A 317 19.04 11.32 15.45
CA SER A 317 19.87 10.27 16.05
C SER A 317 21.16 9.99 15.28
N PRO A 318 22.28 9.61 15.94
CA PRO A 318 23.59 9.35 15.32
C PRO A 318 23.61 8.26 14.22
N THR A 319 22.63 7.36 14.21
CA THR A 319 22.51 6.30 13.20
C THR A 319 22.07 6.80 11.82
N ALA A 320 21.38 7.95 11.75
CA ALA A 320 21.07 8.58 10.46
C ALA A 320 22.36 9.05 9.76
N ALA A 321 23.26 9.70 10.52
CA ALA A 321 24.57 10.13 10.03
C ALA A 321 25.49 8.97 9.59
N LEU A 322 25.31 7.76 10.16
CA LEU A 322 26.03 6.57 9.72
C LEU A 322 25.45 5.98 8.43
N SER A 323 24.12 6.02 8.25
CA SER A 323 23.48 5.62 6.98
C SER A 323 23.93 6.51 5.83
N ASP A 324 23.92 7.83 6.04
CA ASP A 324 24.37 8.82 5.04
C ASP A 324 25.83 8.58 4.62
N LYS A 325 26.68 8.16 5.57
CA LYS A 325 28.08 7.78 5.29
C LYS A 325 28.21 6.53 4.43
N PHE A 326 27.39 5.50 4.64
CA PHE A 326 27.42 4.30 3.81
C PHE A 326 26.74 4.50 2.45
N ASP A 327 25.76 5.39 2.36
CA ASP A 327 25.09 5.73 1.10
C ASP A 327 26.01 6.48 0.12
N SER A 328 27.18 6.93 0.58
CA SER A 328 28.25 7.50 -0.26
C SER A 328 28.96 6.46 -1.17
N VAL A 329 28.78 5.15 -0.94
CA VAL A 329 29.36 4.08 -1.77
C VAL A 329 28.25 3.38 -2.57
N GLY A 330 28.02 3.81 -3.80
CA GLY A 330 26.82 3.51 -4.58
C GLY A 330 26.45 2.03 -4.76
N TRP A 331 27.40 1.08 -4.77
CA TRP A 331 27.09 -0.36 -4.89
C TRP A 331 26.54 -0.96 -3.58
N THR A 332 26.92 -0.40 -2.42
CA THR A 332 26.46 -0.89 -1.10
C THR A 332 24.98 -0.60 -0.87
N VAL A 333 24.45 0.47 -1.46
CA VAL A 333 23.03 0.80 -1.46
C VAL A 333 22.21 -0.31 -2.11
N TRP A 334 22.67 -0.81 -3.26
CA TRP A 334 21.98 -1.88 -3.99
C TRP A 334 22.02 -3.21 -3.27
N VAL A 335 23.18 -3.59 -2.71
CA VAL A 335 23.28 -4.80 -1.88
C VAL A 335 22.33 -4.72 -0.68
N ARG A 336 22.29 -3.58 0.02
CA ARG A 336 21.35 -3.37 1.13
C ARG A 336 19.89 -3.51 0.69
N ARG A 337 19.53 -2.96 -0.47
CA ARG A 337 18.16 -3.10 -1.05
C ARG A 337 17.85 -4.55 -1.43
N MET A 338 18.79 -5.27 -2.04
CA MET A 338 18.60 -6.67 -2.47
C MET A 338 18.53 -7.64 -1.29
N VAL A 339 19.27 -7.39 -0.20
CA VAL A 339 19.26 -8.22 1.02
C VAL A 339 17.87 -8.33 1.64
N VAL A 340 17.05 -7.29 1.45
CA VAL A 340 15.67 -7.24 1.94
C VAL A 340 14.73 -8.08 1.05
N LEU A 341 15.22 -8.66 -0.04
CA LEU A 341 14.50 -9.44 -1.05
C LEU A 341 13.18 -8.76 -1.47
N PRO A 342 13.25 -7.57 -2.10
CA PRO A 342 12.07 -6.85 -2.56
C PRO A 342 11.28 -7.65 -3.61
N ILE A 343 10.09 -7.16 -3.94
CA ILE A 343 9.15 -7.83 -4.85
C ILE A 343 9.86 -8.19 -6.17
N GLY A 344 10.54 -7.24 -6.83
CA GLY A 344 11.20 -7.51 -8.12
C GLY A 344 12.25 -8.64 -8.06
N GLU A 345 13.15 -8.61 -7.08
CA GLU A 345 14.18 -9.62 -6.87
C GLU A 345 13.58 -10.98 -6.57
N ARG A 346 12.54 -11.01 -5.73
CA ARG A 346 11.83 -12.22 -5.34
C ARG A 346 11.13 -12.87 -6.53
N TRP A 347 10.43 -12.07 -7.33
CA TRP A 347 9.73 -12.53 -8.53
C TRP A 347 10.71 -13.02 -9.60
N ALA A 348 11.83 -12.32 -9.79
CA ALA A 348 12.91 -12.76 -10.66
C ALA A 348 13.50 -14.11 -10.22
N MET A 349 13.83 -14.24 -8.93
CA MET A 349 14.32 -15.48 -8.35
C MET A 349 13.33 -16.63 -8.53
N ILE A 350 12.05 -16.43 -8.19
CA ILE A 350 11.01 -17.44 -8.33
C ILE A 350 10.85 -17.85 -9.80
N ALA A 351 10.78 -16.89 -10.73
CA ALA A 351 10.63 -17.16 -12.16
C ALA A 351 11.79 -17.98 -12.72
N VAL A 352 13.02 -17.54 -12.45
CA VAL A 352 14.24 -18.19 -12.94
C VAL A 352 14.39 -19.58 -12.33
N LEU A 353 14.24 -19.73 -11.02
CA LEU A 353 14.35 -21.04 -10.37
C LEU A 353 13.22 -21.99 -10.79
N THR A 354 11.99 -21.49 -10.98
CA THR A 354 10.90 -22.32 -11.51
C THR A 354 11.28 -22.86 -12.90
N ALA A 355 11.74 -21.98 -13.79
CA ALA A 355 12.08 -22.34 -15.16
C ALA A 355 13.31 -23.23 -15.26
N LEU A 356 14.28 -23.10 -14.34
CA LEU A 356 15.58 -23.78 -14.40
C LEU A 356 15.71 -24.99 -13.47
N THR A 357 14.89 -25.10 -12.43
CA THR A 357 15.06 -26.12 -11.37
C THR A 357 13.75 -26.83 -11.04
N THR A 358 13.56 -27.28 -9.79
CA THR A 358 12.34 -27.92 -9.32
C THR A 358 11.55 -26.99 -8.39
N PRO A 359 10.24 -27.19 -8.22
CA PRO A 359 9.44 -26.44 -7.25
C PRO A 359 10.01 -26.50 -5.83
N ARG A 360 10.53 -27.66 -5.40
CA ARG A 360 11.18 -27.81 -4.09
C ARG A 360 12.39 -26.90 -3.91
N ILE A 361 13.28 -26.84 -4.89
CA ILE A 361 14.45 -25.93 -4.84
C ILE A 361 13.99 -24.47 -4.82
N THR A 362 12.97 -24.14 -5.64
CA THR A 362 12.39 -22.80 -5.67
C THR A 362 11.86 -22.39 -4.29
N PHE A 363 11.11 -23.28 -3.61
CA PHE A 363 10.60 -23.00 -2.27
C PHE A 363 11.70 -22.96 -1.20
N TYR A 364 12.74 -23.80 -1.28
CA TYR A 364 13.88 -23.69 -0.35
C TYR A 364 14.60 -22.36 -0.50
N ALA A 365 14.91 -21.94 -1.73
CA ALA A 365 15.55 -20.64 -1.98
C ALA A 365 14.67 -19.49 -1.46
N LEU A 366 13.36 -19.56 -1.71
CA LEU A 366 12.40 -18.58 -1.23
C LEU A 366 12.33 -18.53 0.30
N LEU A 367 12.21 -19.68 0.97
CA LEU A 367 12.14 -19.76 2.43
C LEU A 367 13.42 -19.24 3.07
N VAL A 368 14.59 -19.65 2.58
CA VAL A 368 15.89 -19.20 3.10
C VAL A 368 16.06 -17.70 2.88
N GLY A 369 15.80 -17.22 1.67
CA GLY A 369 15.91 -15.79 1.33
C GLY A 369 14.96 -14.92 2.15
N CYS A 370 13.68 -15.30 2.22
CA CYS A 370 12.69 -14.58 3.02
C CYS A 370 12.97 -14.65 4.53
N ALA A 371 13.47 -15.78 5.04
CA ALA A 371 13.80 -15.93 6.46
C ALA A 371 14.99 -15.05 6.84
N PHE A 372 16.03 -15.03 6.00
CA PHE A 372 17.17 -14.14 6.18
C PHE A 372 16.72 -12.68 6.15
N ALA A 373 15.95 -12.29 5.14
CA ALA A 373 15.49 -10.93 4.98
C ALA A 373 14.54 -10.50 6.13
N ALA A 374 13.65 -11.39 6.59
CA ALA A 374 12.75 -11.13 7.72
C ALA A 374 13.54 -10.99 9.04
N THR A 375 14.55 -11.82 9.26
CA THR A 375 15.42 -11.75 10.43
C THR A 375 16.23 -10.45 10.43
N TYR A 376 16.83 -10.10 9.29
CA TYR A 376 17.62 -8.88 9.11
C TYR A 376 16.80 -7.61 9.39
N THR A 377 15.63 -7.49 8.75
CA THR A 377 14.74 -6.31 8.90
C THR A 377 14.15 -6.21 10.30
N THR A 378 13.67 -7.34 10.86
CA THR A 378 13.09 -7.38 12.22
C THR A 378 14.15 -7.04 13.26
N ALA A 379 15.35 -7.62 13.19
CA ALA A 379 16.44 -7.30 14.11
C ALA A 379 16.82 -5.82 14.07
N GLY A 380 16.95 -5.25 12.87
CA GLY A 380 17.22 -3.82 12.68
C GLY A 380 16.12 -2.92 13.26
N ARG A 381 14.84 -3.32 13.16
CA ARG A 381 13.71 -2.59 13.72
C ARG A 381 13.57 -2.72 15.23
N VAL A 382 13.85 -3.89 15.79
CA VAL A 382 13.93 -4.10 17.25
C VAL A 382 15.04 -3.23 17.82
N PHE A 383 16.22 -3.23 17.20
CA PHE A 383 17.33 -2.37 17.61
C PHE A 383 16.95 -0.88 17.54
N ARG A 384 16.33 -0.42 16.45
CA ARG A 384 15.82 0.95 16.31
C ARG A 384 14.76 1.30 17.36
N SER A 385 13.87 0.38 17.69
CA SER A 385 12.81 0.57 18.68
C SER A 385 13.34 0.67 20.11
N LEU A 386 14.40 -0.07 20.43
CA LEU A 386 15.03 -0.03 21.76
C LEU A 386 15.94 1.18 21.93
N THR A 387 16.51 1.71 20.84
CA THR A 387 17.43 2.84 20.86
C THR A 387 16.73 4.20 20.71
N ARG A 388 15.63 4.29 19.96
CA ARG A 388 14.85 5.53 19.80
C ARG A 388 13.80 5.67 20.91
N LYS A 389 13.87 6.76 21.67
CA LYS A 389 12.81 7.16 22.63
C LYS A 389 11.68 7.89 21.91
N ALA A 390 11.09 7.27 20.90
CA ALA A 390 9.91 7.81 20.22
C ALA A 390 8.66 7.66 21.10
N ARG A 391 7.85 8.71 21.22
CA ARG A 391 6.53 8.63 21.86
C ARG A 391 5.49 8.33 20.78
N ARG A 392 4.77 7.21 20.94
CA ARG A 392 3.71 6.80 20.00
C ARG A 392 2.39 7.51 20.30
N THR A 393 1.66 7.84 19.23
CA THR A 393 0.35 8.48 19.28
C THR A 393 -0.76 7.50 19.64
N ASP A 394 -1.93 8.01 20.05
CA ASP A 394 -3.12 7.20 20.25
C ASP A 394 -3.61 6.54 18.95
N ARG A 395 -3.50 7.26 17.83
CA ARG A 395 -3.76 6.73 16.49
C ARG A 395 -2.92 5.49 16.19
N ALA A 396 -1.60 5.57 16.39
CA ALA A 396 -0.70 4.44 16.16
C ALA A 396 -1.05 3.24 17.07
N ALA A 397 -1.42 3.49 18.34
CA ALA A 397 -1.85 2.43 19.24
C ALA A 397 -3.17 1.77 18.82
N GLN A 398 -4.12 2.55 18.30
CA GLN A 398 -5.38 2.04 17.75
C GLN A 398 -5.13 1.21 16.49
N ALA A 399 -4.32 1.69 15.56
CA ALA A 399 -3.98 0.96 14.35
C ALA A 399 -3.30 -0.39 14.66
N LEU A 400 -2.41 -0.45 15.66
CA LEU A 400 -1.85 -1.72 16.12
C LEU A 400 -2.90 -2.65 16.75
N ALA A 401 -3.87 -2.11 17.48
CA ALA A 401 -4.96 -2.90 18.05
C ALA A 401 -5.88 -3.46 16.94
N ASP A 402 -6.16 -2.68 15.92
CA ASP A 402 -6.94 -3.09 14.75
C ASP A 402 -6.20 -4.19 13.95
N LEU A 403 -4.88 -4.04 13.77
CA LEU A 403 -4.03 -5.07 13.15
C LEU A 403 -3.92 -6.36 13.97
N ALA A 404 -4.16 -6.29 15.28
CA ALA A 404 -4.13 -7.47 16.16
C ALA A 404 -5.29 -8.44 15.87
N ASP A 405 -6.40 -7.98 15.26
CA ASP A 405 -7.57 -8.80 14.92
C ASP A 405 -8.13 -9.59 16.11
N SER A 406 -8.13 -8.98 17.30
CA SER A 406 -8.59 -9.64 18.53
C SER A 406 -10.09 -9.93 18.48
N GLY A 407 -10.45 -11.18 18.77
CA GLY A 407 -11.83 -11.64 18.80
C GLY A 407 -12.48 -11.55 20.19
N PRO A 408 -13.66 -12.17 20.34
CA PRO A 408 -14.47 -12.06 21.56
C PRO A 408 -13.78 -12.58 22.83
N ILE A 409 -12.93 -13.60 22.73
CA ILE A 409 -12.30 -14.22 23.90
C ILE A 409 -11.19 -13.32 24.42
N ALA A 410 -10.36 -12.79 23.52
CA ALA A 410 -9.32 -11.84 23.87
C ALA A 410 -9.94 -10.53 24.40
N GLU A 411 -11.00 -10.01 23.75
CA GLU A 411 -11.75 -8.84 24.21
C GLU A 411 -12.32 -9.04 25.63
N ALA A 412 -12.95 -10.19 25.91
CA ALA A 412 -13.49 -10.49 27.23
C ALA A 412 -12.40 -10.51 28.31
N VAL A 413 -11.25 -11.15 28.03
CA VAL A 413 -10.12 -11.19 28.97
C VAL A 413 -9.48 -9.81 29.16
N ALA A 414 -9.41 -9.00 28.10
CA ALA A 414 -8.90 -7.64 28.13
C ALA A 414 -9.78 -6.71 28.97
N SER A 415 -11.10 -6.93 28.97
CA SER A 415 -12.06 -6.14 29.77
C SER A 415 -12.02 -6.42 31.28
N GLY A 416 -11.33 -7.48 31.71
CA GLY A 416 -11.20 -7.86 33.11
C GLY A 416 -10.36 -6.89 33.94
N PRO A 417 -10.41 -6.96 35.28
CA PRO A 417 -9.70 -6.05 36.17
C PRO A 417 -8.17 -6.20 36.00
N VAL A 418 -7.56 -5.23 35.30
CA VAL A 418 -6.11 -5.12 35.22
C VAL A 418 -5.62 -4.47 36.51
N ARG A 419 -4.88 -5.22 37.35
CA ARG A 419 -4.21 -4.65 38.52
C ARG A 419 -3.48 -3.36 38.10
N LYS A 420 -3.68 -2.26 38.85
CA LYS A 420 -3.00 -0.96 38.69
C LYS A 420 -1.47 -1.03 38.96
N ALA A 421 -0.82 -2.15 38.64
CA ALA A 421 0.63 -2.24 38.66
C ALA A 421 1.20 -1.40 37.50
N LYS A 422 2.27 -0.66 37.79
CA LYS A 422 3.04 0.10 36.80
C LYS A 422 3.28 -0.79 35.57
N ALA A 423 2.78 -0.36 34.42
CA ALA A 423 2.97 -1.06 33.17
C ALA A 423 4.47 -1.16 32.89
N ARG A 424 5.01 -2.38 32.90
CA ARG A 424 6.35 -2.61 32.36
C ARG A 424 6.27 -2.39 30.85
N ALA A 425 7.23 -1.61 30.32
CA ALA A 425 7.26 -1.16 28.93
C ALA A 425 7.22 -2.29 27.87
N TYR A 426 7.43 -3.54 28.28
CA TYR A 426 7.49 -4.72 27.40
C TYR A 426 6.42 -5.77 27.71
N SER A 427 5.42 -5.44 28.52
CA SER A 427 4.46 -6.44 29.00
C SER A 427 3.59 -7.03 27.90
N ALA A 428 3.11 -6.24 26.93
CA ALA A 428 2.28 -6.70 25.83
C ALA A 428 2.98 -7.72 24.91
N PRO A 429 4.16 -7.43 24.31
CA PRO A 429 4.85 -8.38 23.45
C PRO A 429 5.31 -9.64 24.19
N LEU A 430 5.62 -9.56 25.50
CA LEU A 430 5.94 -10.74 26.31
C LEU A 430 4.74 -11.68 26.48
N TRP A 431 3.54 -11.14 26.74
CA TRP A 431 2.33 -11.95 26.81
C TRP A 431 2.00 -12.59 25.46
N ALA A 432 2.10 -11.83 24.37
CA ALA A 432 1.89 -12.35 23.02
C ALA A 432 2.89 -13.47 22.67
N ALA A 433 4.18 -13.27 22.96
CA ALA A 433 5.21 -14.27 22.72
C ALA A 433 5.03 -15.52 23.59
N LEU A 434 4.74 -15.35 24.88
CA LEU A 434 4.51 -16.47 25.80
C LEU A 434 3.32 -17.33 25.34
N GLY A 435 2.18 -16.70 25.03
CA GLY A 435 1.00 -17.42 24.53
C GLY A 435 1.30 -18.16 23.22
N THR A 436 2.02 -17.51 22.30
CA THR A 436 2.42 -18.10 21.01
C THR A 436 3.31 -19.33 21.21
N VAL A 437 4.35 -19.22 22.05
CA VAL A 437 5.27 -20.34 22.34
C VAL A 437 4.53 -21.49 23.01
N ILE A 438 3.70 -21.20 24.02
CA ILE A 438 2.92 -22.24 24.70
C ILE A 438 2.06 -23.00 23.68
N LEU A 439 1.27 -22.28 22.87
CA LEU A 439 0.41 -22.89 21.86
C LEU A 439 1.19 -23.75 20.87
N LEU A 440 2.28 -23.22 20.30
CA LEU A 440 3.04 -23.94 19.27
C LEU A 440 3.75 -25.17 19.83
N VAL A 441 4.31 -25.09 21.05
CA VAL A 441 4.82 -26.27 21.76
C VAL A 441 3.70 -27.28 21.97
N ASP A 442 2.53 -26.81 22.40
CA ASP A 442 1.38 -27.65 22.69
C ASP A 442 0.93 -28.49 21.49
N VAL A 443 0.68 -27.85 20.34
CA VAL A 443 0.19 -28.53 19.13
C VAL A 443 1.28 -29.35 18.43
N SER A 444 2.56 -29.03 18.66
CA SER A 444 3.69 -29.76 18.06
C SER A 444 3.97 -31.08 18.78
N PHE A 445 3.90 -31.09 20.11
CA PHE A 445 4.31 -32.26 20.91
C PHE A 445 3.15 -33.18 21.30
N ARG A 446 1.89 -32.72 21.21
CA ARG A 446 0.74 -33.57 21.51
C ARG A 446 0.32 -34.42 20.30
N PRO A 447 -0.25 -35.63 20.51
CA PRO A 447 -0.87 -36.41 19.43
C PRO A 447 -2.08 -35.70 18.83
N PHE A 448 -2.25 -35.81 17.51
CA PHE A 448 -3.48 -35.35 16.84
C PHE A 448 -4.71 -36.02 17.48
N GLY A 449 -5.81 -35.29 17.67
CA GLY A 449 -6.99 -35.75 18.41
C GLY A 449 -6.93 -35.59 19.94
N SER A 450 -5.84 -35.02 20.50
CA SER A 450 -5.75 -34.81 21.95
C SER A 450 -6.57 -33.59 22.39
N TRP A 451 -7.56 -33.80 23.28
CA TRP A 451 -8.35 -32.72 23.89
C TRP A 451 -7.49 -31.70 24.64
N GLN A 452 -6.31 -32.12 25.14
CA GLN A 452 -5.42 -31.22 25.86
C GLN A 452 -5.01 -30.04 24.99
N MET A 453 -4.88 -30.22 23.66
CA MET A 453 -4.57 -29.14 22.71
C MET A 453 -5.49 -27.91 22.87
N ILE A 454 -6.75 -28.14 23.23
CA ILE A 454 -7.74 -27.09 23.48
C ILE A 454 -7.30 -26.21 24.66
N VAL A 455 -6.69 -26.79 25.69
CA VAL A 455 -6.14 -26.04 26.84
C VAL A 455 -5.03 -25.09 26.38
N GLY A 456 -4.13 -25.53 25.50
CA GLY A 456 -3.10 -24.68 24.92
C GLY A 456 -3.67 -23.48 24.16
N ALA A 457 -4.70 -23.71 23.34
CA ALA A 457 -5.40 -22.65 22.63
C ALA A 457 -6.16 -21.68 23.55
N LEU A 458 -6.77 -22.16 24.63
CA LEU A 458 -7.40 -21.31 25.65
C LEU A 458 -6.38 -20.47 26.42
N VAL A 459 -5.22 -21.05 26.75
CA VAL A 459 -4.11 -20.31 27.37
C VAL A 459 -3.60 -19.22 26.42
N TYR A 460 -3.45 -19.53 25.14
CA TYR A 460 -3.10 -18.53 24.13
C TYR A 460 -4.12 -17.40 24.06
N ALA A 461 -5.43 -17.69 24.00
CA ALA A 461 -6.47 -16.68 23.97
C ALA A 461 -6.44 -15.77 25.23
N ALA A 462 -6.19 -16.36 26.40
CA ALA A 462 -6.01 -15.59 27.63
C ALA A 462 -4.76 -14.71 27.59
N CYS A 463 -3.62 -15.22 27.12
CA CYS A 463 -2.40 -14.44 26.94
C CYS A 463 -2.58 -13.31 25.91
N ALA A 464 -3.29 -13.57 24.82
CA ALA A 464 -3.62 -12.57 23.79
C ALA A 464 -4.46 -11.44 24.38
N GLY A 465 -5.54 -11.75 25.11
CA GLY A 465 -6.34 -10.75 25.81
C GLY A 465 -5.53 -9.92 26.81
N ARG A 466 -4.57 -10.54 27.53
CA ARG A 466 -3.65 -9.80 28.41
C ARG A 466 -2.65 -8.91 27.65
N ALA A 467 -2.24 -9.29 26.45
CA ALA A 467 -1.35 -8.49 25.62
C ALA A 467 -2.04 -7.21 25.11
N VAL A 468 -3.34 -7.29 24.77
CA VAL A 468 -4.13 -6.15 24.25
C VAL A 468 -4.96 -5.42 25.33
N ALA A 469 -4.86 -5.82 26.60
CA ALA A 469 -5.58 -5.20 27.72
C ALA A 469 -5.22 -3.72 27.99
N ARG A 470 -4.18 -3.20 27.33
CA ARG A 470 -3.72 -1.81 27.44
C ARG A 470 -3.36 -1.28 26.05
N PRO A 471 -3.47 0.04 25.82
CA PRO A 471 -3.05 0.65 24.55
C PRO A 471 -1.60 0.32 24.21
N LEU A 472 -1.37 -0.12 22.97
CA LEU A 472 -0.09 -0.62 22.44
C LEU A 472 0.92 0.51 22.16
N LYS A 473 1.36 1.19 23.22
CA LYS A 473 2.26 2.36 23.15
C LYS A 473 3.73 2.05 23.48
N GLY A 474 4.03 0.85 23.98
CA GLY A 474 5.38 0.41 24.34
C GLY A 474 6.30 0.26 23.13
N PRO A 475 7.63 0.40 23.30
CA PRO A 475 8.60 0.42 22.20
C PRO A 475 8.57 -0.83 21.31
N LEU A 476 8.19 -1.99 21.85
CA LEU A 476 8.11 -3.25 21.10
C LEU A 476 6.69 -3.73 20.86
N ASP A 477 5.67 -2.93 21.19
CA ASP A 477 4.27 -3.35 21.07
C ASP A 477 3.83 -3.59 19.62
N TRP A 478 4.54 -3.04 18.62
CA TRP A 478 4.34 -3.35 17.21
C TRP A 478 4.64 -4.82 16.85
N LEU A 479 5.30 -5.58 17.74
CA LEU A 479 5.47 -7.03 17.57
C LEU A 479 4.22 -7.84 17.91
N VAL A 480 3.22 -7.24 18.57
CA VAL A 480 2.02 -7.97 19.00
C VAL A 480 1.21 -8.52 17.80
N PRO A 481 0.83 -7.72 16.79
CA PRO A 481 0.14 -8.27 15.61
C PRO A 481 0.90 -9.39 14.89
N PRO A 482 2.20 -9.25 14.53
CA PRO A 482 2.91 -10.32 13.84
C PRO A 482 3.11 -11.58 14.69
N LEU A 483 3.24 -11.47 16.02
CA LEU A 483 3.24 -12.65 16.90
C LEU A 483 1.91 -13.40 16.86
N PHE A 484 0.79 -12.67 16.82
CA PHE A 484 -0.53 -13.30 16.67
C PHE A 484 -0.71 -13.98 15.32
N ARG A 485 -0.22 -13.39 14.22
CA ARG A 485 -0.22 -14.06 12.90
C ARG A 485 0.64 -15.32 12.90
N ALA A 486 1.83 -15.24 13.49
CA ALA A 486 2.71 -16.40 13.59
C ALA A 486 2.04 -17.53 14.39
N ALA A 487 1.42 -17.22 15.52
CA ALA A 487 0.67 -18.19 16.32
C ALA A 487 -0.46 -18.86 15.52
N GLU A 488 -1.35 -18.07 14.94
CA GLU A 488 -2.50 -18.55 14.18
C GLU A 488 -2.07 -19.42 13.00
N TYR A 489 -1.18 -18.92 12.15
CA TYR A 489 -0.84 -19.61 10.91
C TYR A 489 0.04 -20.84 11.13
N LEU A 490 1.00 -20.77 12.05
CA LEU A 490 1.84 -21.93 12.36
C LEU A 490 1.03 -23.02 13.05
N THR A 491 0.03 -22.68 13.87
CA THR A 491 -0.90 -23.69 14.42
C THR A 491 -1.66 -24.41 13.31
N VAL A 492 -2.19 -23.69 12.32
CA VAL A 492 -2.86 -24.32 11.17
C VAL A 492 -1.89 -25.23 10.39
N LEU A 493 -0.66 -24.78 10.13
CA LEU A 493 0.38 -25.57 9.45
C LEU A 493 0.74 -26.84 10.23
N VAL A 494 0.99 -26.71 11.54
CA VAL A 494 1.39 -27.83 12.40
C VAL A 494 0.26 -28.84 12.49
N LEU A 495 -0.98 -28.42 12.73
CA LEU A 495 -2.11 -29.34 12.81
C LEU A 495 -2.40 -30.04 11.47
N ALA A 496 -2.23 -29.34 10.34
CA ALA A 496 -2.32 -29.97 9.03
C ALA A 496 -1.23 -31.05 8.84
N ALA A 497 0.02 -30.75 9.23
CA ALA A 497 1.12 -31.72 9.18
C ALA A 497 0.86 -32.93 10.07
N ARG A 498 0.38 -32.70 11.31
CA ARG A 498 0.11 -33.74 12.31
C ARG A 498 -1.11 -34.59 11.99
N SER A 499 -2.00 -34.12 11.11
CA SER A 499 -3.16 -34.89 10.67
C SER A 499 -2.78 -36.05 9.75
N GLU A 500 -1.59 -35.99 9.11
CA GLU A 500 -1.05 -37.02 8.21
C GLU A 500 -2.03 -37.47 7.10
N VAL A 501 -2.95 -36.58 6.70
CA VAL A 501 -3.94 -36.84 5.64
C VAL A 501 -3.66 -36.01 4.39
N ASN A 502 -3.65 -36.71 3.25
CA ASN A 502 -3.54 -36.09 1.94
C ASN A 502 -4.63 -35.03 1.72
N GLY A 503 -4.21 -33.84 1.32
CA GLY A 503 -5.08 -32.68 1.12
C GLY A 503 -5.25 -31.78 2.34
N ALA A 504 -4.73 -32.14 3.53
CA ALA A 504 -4.74 -31.25 4.69
C ALA A 504 -3.93 -29.97 4.45
N PHE A 505 -2.74 -30.06 3.84
CA PHE A 505 -1.94 -28.88 3.50
C PHE A 505 -2.61 -27.94 2.48
N PRO A 506 -3.18 -28.42 1.35
CA PRO A 506 -4.00 -27.57 0.48
C PRO A 506 -5.17 -26.88 1.20
N ALA A 507 -5.88 -27.59 2.09
CA ALA A 507 -6.98 -27.02 2.85
C ALA A 507 -6.50 -25.93 3.83
N ALA A 508 -5.39 -26.20 4.54
CA ALA A 508 -4.70 -25.23 5.39
C ALA A 508 -4.20 -24.01 4.59
N PHE A 509 -3.68 -24.22 3.38
CA PHE A 509 -3.28 -23.16 2.47
C PHE A 509 -4.46 -22.26 2.10
N GLY A 510 -5.60 -22.84 1.74
CA GLY A 510 -6.82 -22.08 1.48
C GLY A 510 -7.26 -21.24 2.68
N LEU A 511 -7.24 -21.82 3.89
CA LEU A 511 -7.62 -21.12 5.11
C LEU A 511 -6.67 -19.96 5.43
N VAL A 512 -5.36 -20.22 5.43
CA VAL A 512 -4.36 -19.18 5.72
C VAL A 512 -4.37 -18.09 4.63
N ALA A 513 -4.60 -18.42 3.36
CA ALA A 513 -4.73 -17.43 2.30
C ALA A 513 -5.94 -16.51 2.52
N ALA A 514 -7.10 -17.08 2.89
CA ALA A 514 -8.32 -16.31 3.17
C ALA A 514 -8.15 -15.38 4.38
N VAL A 515 -7.53 -15.88 5.45
CA VAL A 515 -7.25 -15.11 6.66
C VAL A 515 -6.14 -14.07 6.39
N ALA A 516 -5.12 -14.39 5.61
CA ALA A 516 -4.09 -13.44 5.22
C ALA A 516 -4.68 -12.29 4.41
N TYR A 517 -5.60 -12.58 3.48
CA TYR A 517 -6.32 -11.56 2.73
C TYR A 517 -7.06 -10.57 3.65
N HIS A 518 -7.80 -11.06 4.65
CA HIS A 518 -8.42 -10.20 5.68
C HIS A 518 -7.41 -9.25 6.32
N HIS A 519 -6.24 -9.76 6.70
CA HIS A 519 -5.22 -8.92 7.34
C HIS A 519 -4.60 -7.90 6.38
N TYR A 520 -4.39 -8.23 5.10
CA TYR A 520 -3.96 -7.23 4.12
C TYR A 520 -5.03 -6.18 3.90
N ASP A 521 -6.30 -6.58 3.79
CA ASP A 521 -7.41 -5.64 3.65
C ASP A 521 -7.42 -4.63 4.82
N THR A 522 -7.26 -5.10 6.06
CA THR A 522 -7.10 -4.22 7.23
C THR A 522 -5.92 -3.26 7.10
N VAL A 523 -4.74 -3.75 6.68
CA VAL A 523 -3.55 -2.90 6.47
C VAL A 523 -3.83 -1.80 5.46
N TYR A 524 -4.43 -2.13 4.32
CA TYR A 524 -4.67 -1.16 3.25
C TYR A 524 -5.75 -0.14 3.61
N ARG A 525 -6.75 -0.50 4.40
CA ARG A 525 -7.73 0.46 4.93
C ARG A 525 -7.12 1.43 5.94
N ILE A 526 -6.26 0.93 6.84
CA ILE A 526 -5.56 1.76 7.83
C ILE A 526 -4.62 2.74 7.13
N ARG A 527 -3.79 2.26 6.20
CA ARG A 527 -2.94 3.12 5.35
C ARG A 527 -3.77 4.12 4.56
N GLY A 528 -4.95 3.67 4.11
CA GLY A 528 -6.05 4.42 3.52
C GLY A 528 -6.55 5.64 4.29
N ASN A 529 -6.23 5.77 5.58
CA ASN A 529 -7.02 6.58 6.53
C ASN A 529 -8.53 6.26 6.50
N ALA A 530 -8.89 5.05 6.05
CA ALA A 530 -10.27 4.63 5.83
C ALA A 530 -10.83 3.80 7.01
N GLY A 531 -10.02 3.62 8.07
CA GLY A 531 -10.36 2.88 9.28
C GLY A 531 -10.00 1.39 9.22
N ALA A 532 -10.53 0.61 10.16
CA ALA A 532 -10.40 -0.85 10.21
C ALA A 532 -11.68 -1.53 9.70
N PRO A 533 -11.64 -2.84 9.36
CA PRO A 533 -12.85 -3.58 9.07
C PRO A 533 -13.85 -3.53 10.23
N PRO A 534 -15.16 -3.62 9.96
CA PRO A 534 -16.16 -3.46 11.00
C PRO A 534 -16.07 -4.58 12.05
N HIS A 535 -16.25 -4.24 13.32
CA HIS A 535 -16.13 -5.19 14.44
C HIS A 535 -17.00 -6.45 14.30
N TRP A 536 -18.17 -6.34 13.64
CA TRP A 536 -19.02 -7.51 13.41
C TRP A 536 -18.32 -8.56 12.53
N LEU A 537 -17.50 -8.13 11.56
CA LEU A 537 -16.77 -9.04 10.66
C LEU A 537 -15.75 -9.82 11.48
N VAL A 538 -14.90 -9.12 12.25
CA VAL A 538 -13.89 -9.73 13.14
C VAL A 538 -14.53 -10.74 14.09
N ARG A 539 -15.67 -10.39 14.71
CA ARG A 539 -16.43 -11.30 15.58
C ARG A 539 -17.01 -12.50 14.84
N ALA A 540 -17.58 -12.29 13.65
CA ALA A 540 -18.17 -13.36 12.84
C ALA A 540 -17.13 -14.39 12.39
N ILE A 541 -15.93 -13.93 12.04
CA ILE A 541 -14.80 -14.81 11.73
C ILE A 541 -14.04 -15.26 12.98
N GLY A 542 -14.41 -14.81 14.18
CA GLY A 542 -13.87 -15.26 15.48
C GLY A 542 -12.59 -14.57 15.96
N GLY A 543 -12.04 -13.60 15.23
CA GLY A 543 -10.72 -13.02 15.50
C GLY A 543 -9.59 -14.07 15.47
N HIS A 544 -8.36 -13.63 15.68
CA HIS A 544 -7.19 -14.50 15.58
C HIS A 544 -7.23 -15.66 16.59
N GLU A 545 -7.67 -15.40 17.83
CA GLU A 545 -7.69 -16.40 18.89
C GLU A 545 -8.90 -17.34 18.80
N GLY A 546 -10.07 -16.85 18.36
CA GLY A 546 -11.24 -17.70 18.16
C GLY A 546 -11.06 -18.65 16.97
N ARG A 547 -10.46 -18.20 15.86
CA ARG A 547 -10.11 -19.08 14.73
C ARG A 547 -9.08 -20.13 15.13
N THR A 548 -8.04 -19.72 15.85
CA THR A 548 -7.02 -20.62 16.36
C THR A 548 -7.62 -21.68 17.29
N LEU A 549 -8.50 -21.28 18.20
CA LEU A 549 -9.22 -22.19 19.09
C LEU A 549 -10.14 -23.14 18.30
N LEU A 550 -10.91 -22.62 17.34
CA LEU A 550 -11.80 -23.43 16.51
C LEU A 550 -11.03 -24.49 15.74
N VAL A 551 -9.94 -24.13 15.07
CA VAL A 551 -9.09 -25.10 14.33
C VAL A 551 -8.52 -26.16 15.28
N THR A 552 -8.09 -25.75 16.48
CA THR A 552 -7.57 -26.68 17.49
C THR A 552 -8.64 -27.64 18.02
N VAL A 553 -9.85 -27.14 18.27
CA VAL A 553 -11.02 -27.95 18.67
C VAL A 553 -11.39 -28.94 17.57
N LEU A 554 -11.43 -28.49 16.31
CA LEU A 554 -11.71 -29.36 15.16
C LEU A 554 -10.64 -30.46 15.03
N ALA A 555 -9.36 -30.14 15.23
CA ALA A 555 -8.27 -31.13 15.22
C ALA A 555 -8.34 -32.12 16.40
N ALA A 556 -8.88 -31.69 17.55
CA ALA A 556 -9.04 -32.54 18.72
C ALA A 556 -10.25 -33.48 18.61
N LEU A 557 -11.35 -33.05 17.96
CA LEU A 557 -12.62 -33.77 17.96
C LEU A 557 -12.89 -34.57 16.67
N LEU A 558 -12.34 -34.15 15.53
CA LEU A 558 -12.62 -34.78 14.24
C LEU A 558 -11.56 -35.81 13.87
N THR A 559 -11.98 -36.80 13.07
CA THR A 559 -11.02 -37.65 12.35
C THR A 559 -10.21 -36.80 11.37
N ALA A 560 -9.00 -37.22 11.02
CA ALA A 560 -8.13 -36.45 10.12
C ALA A 560 -8.77 -36.18 8.73
N ALA A 561 -9.58 -37.11 8.22
CA ALA A 561 -10.34 -36.91 6.98
C ALA A 561 -11.42 -35.82 7.12
N GLN A 562 -12.16 -35.82 8.24
CA GLN A 562 -13.16 -34.78 8.55
C GLN A 562 -12.49 -33.44 8.83
N PHE A 563 -11.33 -33.43 9.49
CA PHE A 563 -10.57 -32.22 9.76
C PHE A 563 -10.16 -31.49 8.48
N LYS A 564 -9.70 -32.21 7.45
CA LYS A 564 -9.45 -31.64 6.11
C LYS A 564 -10.69 -30.96 5.52
N VAL A 565 -11.85 -31.61 5.60
CA VAL A 565 -13.12 -31.04 5.11
C VAL A 565 -13.50 -29.80 5.91
N ALA A 566 -13.32 -29.84 7.24
CA ALA A 566 -13.59 -28.71 8.12
C ALA A 566 -12.68 -27.51 7.82
N LEU A 567 -11.37 -27.73 7.58
CA LEU A 567 -10.45 -26.68 7.16
C LEU A 567 -10.88 -26.05 5.83
N THR A 568 -11.32 -26.86 4.87
CA THR A 568 -11.81 -26.39 3.56
C THR A 568 -13.09 -25.57 3.71
N ALA A 569 -14.05 -26.06 4.50
CA ALA A 569 -15.30 -25.36 4.77
C ALA A 569 -15.05 -24.03 5.49
N LEU A 570 -14.14 -24.01 6.47
CA LEU A 570 -13.75 -22.80 7.18
C LEU A 570 -13.04 -21.80 6.24
N ALA A 571 -12.14 -22.27 5.38
CA ALA A 571 -11.48 -21.43 4.38
C ALA A 571 -12.49 -20.74 3.48
N VAL A 572 -13.47 -21.49 2.95
CA VAL A 572 -14.54 -20.94 2.09
C VAL A 572 -15.42 -19.95 2.87
N ALA A 573 -15.82 -20.28 4.09
CA ALA A 573 -16.67 -19.41 4.92
C ALA A 573 -15.97 -18.08 5.23
N VAL A 574 -14.70 -18.12 5.66
CA VAL A 574 -13.90 -16.92 5.92
C VAL A 574 -13.68 -16.12 4.63
N ALA A 575 -13.29 -16.77 3.54
CA ALA A 575 -13.06 -16.10 2.26
C ALA A 575 -14.32 -15.38 1.77
N LEU A 576 -15.49 -16.02 1.82
CA LEU A 576 -16.75 -15.41 1.39
C LEU A 576 -17.11 -14.19 2.24
N LEU A 577 -17.05 -14.30 3.57
CA LEU A 577 -17.37 -13.18 4.45
C LEU A 577 -16.45 -11.97 4.23
N VAL A 578 -15.14 -12.24 4.17
CA VAL A 578 -14.12 -11.19 4.04
C VAL A 578 -14.15 -10.56 2.65
N LEU A 579 -14.25 -11.37 1.57
CA LEU A 579 -14.30 -10.84 0.21
C LEU A 579 -15.57 -10.02 -0.03
N VAL A 580 -16.73 -10.49 0.44
CA VAL A 580 -17.99 -9.75 0.26
C VAL A 580 -17.94 -8.41 0.99
N GLU A 581 -17.43 -8.37 2.22
CA GLU A 581 -17.30 -7.11 2.97
C GLU A 581 -16.24 -6.19 2.34
N SER A 582 -15.08 -6.72 1.96
CA SER A 582 -14.01 -5.94 1.31
C SER A 582 -14.48 -5.35 -0.02
N ILE A 583 -15.07 -6.15 -0.91
CA ILE A 583 -15.61 -5.65 -2.18
C ILE A 583 -16.67 -4.59 -1.92
N ARG A 584 -17.61 -4.83 -1.00
CA ARG A 584 -18.64 -3.85 -0.65
C ARG A 584 -18.03 -2.54 -0.19
N PHE A 585 -17.02 -2.59 0.68
CA PHE A 585 -16.35 -1.40 1.18
C PHE A 585 -15.62 -0.64 0.08
N TRP A 586 -14.74 -1.28 -0.68
CA TRP A 586 -13.91 -0.60 -1.68
C TRP A 586 -14.70 -0.10 -2.89
N VAL A 587 -15.82 -0.75 -3.22
CA VAL A 587 -16.73 -0.27 -4.28
C VAL A 587 -17.58 0.92 -3.81
N SER A 588 -17.98 0.95 -2.53
CA SER A 588 -18.84 2.03 -2.01
C SER A 588 -18.10 3.19 -1.33
N SER A 589 -16.83 3.02 -0.98
CA SER A 589 -16.04 4.03 -0.28
C SER A 589 -15.46 5.06 -1.23
N GLY A 590 -15.65 6.34 -0.90
CA GLY A 590 -14.89 7.46 -1.45
C GLY A 590 -13.58 7.66 -0.69
N ALA A 591 -12.88 6.59 -0.31
CA ALA A 591 -11.63 6.68 0.46
C ALA A 591 -10.59 7.55 -0.28
N PRO A 592 -9.49 7.97 0.34
CA PRO A 592 -8.37 8.56 -0.39
C PRO A 592 -7.60 7.49 -1.19
N ALA A 593 -7.16 7.82 -2.40
CA ALA A 593 -6.31 6.92 -3.18
C ALA A 593 -4.92 6.86 -2.55
N VAL A 594 -4.64 5.80 -1.79
CA VAL A 594 -3.33 5.64 -1.14
C VAL A 594 -2.36 4.99 -2.09
N HIS A 595 -1.48 5.81 -2.64
CA HIS A 595 -0.39 5.36 -3.49
C HIS A 595 0.91 5.34 -2.70
N ASP A 596 1.67 4.26 -2.88
CA ASP A 596 2.91 3.96 -2.17
C ASP A 596 4.06 4.87 -2.69
N GLU A 597 4.01 6.15 -2.36
CA GLU A 597 4.92 7.18 -2.89
C GLU A 597 6.18 7.41 -2.06
N GLY A 598 6.40 6.74 -0.92
CA GLY A 598 7.53 7.14 -0.08
C GLY A 598 8.07 6.23 1.01
N GLU A 599 7.46 5.09 1.35
CA GLU A 599 8.00 4.33 2.49
C GLU A 599 9.15 3.40 2.09
N PRO A 600 10.31 3.46 2.78
CA PRO A 600 11.41 2.51 2.61
C PRO A 600 11.00 1.12 3.13
N ALA A 601 11.45 0.08 2.43
CA ALA A 601 11.51 -1.28 2.96
C ALA A 601 12.45 -1.35 4.20
#